data_AF-A0A846RPR0-F1
#
_entry.id   AF-A0A846RPR0-F1
#
_cell.length_a   1.000
_cell.length_b   1.000
_cell.length_c   1.000
_cell.angle_alpha   90.00
_cell.angle_beta   90.00
_cell.angle_gamma   90.00
#
_symmetry.space_group_name_H-M   'P 1'
#
loop_
_entity.id
_entity.type
_entity.pdbx_description
1 polymer ?
#
loop_
_entity_poly.entity_id
_entity_poly.type
_entity_poly.pdbx_seq_one_letter_code
_entity_poly.pdbx_strand_id
1 'polypeptide(L)'
;MAERTRRRRFRNPASIFLGPADRNDPDEPVLHRHDEFETASETELAELDIETDSDGHHYAVRRHPDHPTEKRTDPVQKYTDYLKRPVLHTED
;
A
#
# COMPACT_ATOMS: atom_id res chain seq x y z
N MET A 1 5.25 51.24 -5.04
CA MET A 1 6.42 50.34 -5.07
C MET A 1 6.78 50.06 -3.62
N ALA A 2 6.42 48.90 -3.06
CA ALA A 2 6.80 48.52 -1.69
C ALA A 2 7.14 47.04 -1.67
N GLU A 3 8.43 46.75 -1.55
CA GLU A 3 9.04 45.43 -1.65
C GLU A 3 8.83 44.67 -0.33
N ARG A 4 8.04 43.60 -0.36
CA ARG A 4 7.82 42.71 0.79
C ARG A 4 9.04 41.83 0.98
N THR A 5 9.82 42.13 2.01
CA THR A 5 10.93 41.34 2.53
C THR A 5 10.51 39.87 2.75
N ARG A 6 11.14 38.96 2.00
CA ARG A 6 10.96 37.51 2.18
C ARG A 6 11.47 37.13 3.57
N ARG A 7 10.56 36.88 4.51
CA ARG A 7 10.92 36.30 5.81
C ARG A 7 11.54 34.92 5.58
N ARG A 8 12.79 34.76 5.98
CA ARG A 8 13.54 33.50 5.96
C ARG A 8 12.75 32.50 6.82
N ARG A 9 12.16 31.47 6.21
CA ARG A 9 11.47 30.41 6.93
C ARG A 9 12.51 29.68 7.78
N PHE A 10 12.36 29.72 9.10
CA PHE A 10 13.12 28.86 9.99
C PHE A 10 12.78 27.40 9.62
N ARG A 11 13.81 26.61 9.29
CA ARG A 11 13.66 25.18 9.01
C ARG A 11 13.32 24.50 10.33
N ASN A 12 12.21 23.78 10.39
CA ASN A 12 11.78 23.05 11.58
C ASN A 12 12.88 22.05 11.98
N PRO A 13 13.45 22.11 13.21
CA PRO A 13 14.53 21.22 13.63
C PRO A 13 14.11 19.74 13.64
N ALA A 14 12.81 19.44 13.69
CA ALA A 14 12.29 18.08 13.60
C ALA A 14 12.73 17.36 12.32
N SER A 15 12.90 18.07 11.19
CA SER A 15 13.32 17.45 9.92
C SER A 15 14.77 16.93 9.93
N ILE A 16 15.57 17.35 10.91
CA ILE A 16 16.96 16.88 11.10
C ILE A 16 16.96 15.50 11.76
N PHE A 17 16.00 15.23 12.65
CA PHE A 17 15.92 13.99 13.42
C PHE A 17 14.95 12.97 12.81
N LEU A 18 13.79 13.41 12.31
CA LEU A 18 12.77 12.54 11.70
C LEU A 18 12.94 12.35 10.19
N GLY A 19 13.88 13.08 9.57
CA GLY A 19 13.99 13.15 8.11
C GLY A 19 12.96 14.09 7.48
N PRO A 20 12.97 14.25 6.15
CA PRO A 20 11.93 15.00 5.45
C PRO A 20 10.57 14.37 5.75
N ALA A 21 9.57 15.19 6.06
CA ALA A 21 8.21 14.68 6.13
C ALA A 21 7.82 14.15 4.76
N ASP A 22 7.40 12.88 4.68
CA ASP A 22 6.94 12.27 3.43
C ASP A 22 5.75 13.03 2.82
N ARG A 23 5.05 13.83 3.63
CA ARG A 23 3.94 14.69 3.22
C ARG A 23 4.20 16.14 3.63
N ASN A 24 4.09 17.04 2.66
CA ASN A 24 4.22 18.48 2.89
C ASN A 24 2.87 19.16 3.20
N ASP A 25 1.76 18.49 2.91
CA ASP A 25 0.39 18.96 3.16
C ASP A 25 -0.41 17.85 3.87
N PRO A 26 -0.84 18.05 5.13
CA PRO A 26 -1.63 17.08 5.85
C PRO A 26 -3.08 16.95 5.33
N ASP A 27 -3.58 17.98 4.63
CA ASP A 27 -4.95 18.05 4.12
C ASP A 27 -5.06 17.45 2.69
N GLU A 28 -3.94 17.19 2.02
CA GLU A 28 -3.91 16.53 0.72
C GLU A 28 -4.25 15.03 0.85
N PRO A 29 -5.20 14.48 0.06
CA PRO A 29 -5.56 13.07 0.13
C PRO A 29 -4.39 12.17 -0.28
N VAL A 30 -4.28 11.01 0.36
CA VAL A 30 -3.31 9.98 -0.04
C VAL A 30 -3.79 9.36 -1.35
N LEU A 31 -3.03 9.55 -2.42
CA LEU A 31 -3.29 8.93 -3.72
C LEU A 31 -2.54 7.60 -3.80
N HIS A 32 -3.28 6.50 -3.63
CA HIS A 32 -2.78 5.16 -3.91
C HIS A 32 -2.66 5.00 -5.44
N ARG A 33 -1.43 5.00 -5.96
CA ARG A 33 -1.17 4.76 -7.37
C ARG A 33 -0.88 3.28 -7.55
N HIS A 34 -1.79 2.59 -8.20
CA HIS A 34 -1.61 1.19 -8.55
C HIS A 34 -0.61 1.07 -9.70
N ASP A 35 0.31 0.12 -9.59
CA ASP A 35 1.09 -0.32 -10.73
C ASP A 35 0.26 -1.29 -11.60
N GLU A 36 0.87 -1.75 -12.69
CA GLU A 36 0.20 -2.66 -13.63
C GLU A 36 -0.18 -3.99 -12.96
N PHE A 37 0.61 -4.45 -11.99
CA PHE A 37 0.39 -5.72 -11.31
C PHE A 37 -0.75 -5.63 -10.29
N GLU A 38 -0.81 -4.54 -9.51
CA GLU A 38 -1.91 -4.27 -8.59
C GLU A 38 -3.24 -4.13 -9.36
N THR A 39 -3.22 -3.44 -10.51
CA THR A 39 -4.42 -3.29 -11.34
C THR A 39 -4.89 -4.63 -11.92
N ALA A 40 -3.95 -5.47 -12.39
CA ALA A 40 -4.26 -6.81 -12.88
C ALA A 40 -4.85 -7.69 -11.78
N SER A 41 -4.24 -7.66 -10.58
CA SER A 41 -4.71 -8.42 -9.42
C SER A 41 -6.12 -8.02 -9.01
N GLU A 42 -6.43 -6.72 -8.97
CA GLU A 42 -7.77 -6.23 -8.67
C GLU A 42 -8.80 -6.72 -9.69
N THR A 43 -8.42 -6.73 -10.97
CA THR A 43 -9.27 -7.23 -12.05
C THR A 43 -9.55 -8.72 -11.91
N GLU A 44 -8.53 -9.52 -11.59
CA GLU A 44 -8.70 -10.96 -11.34
C GLU A 44 -9.55 -11.25 -10.10
N LEU A 45 -9.35 -10.49 -9.01
CA LEU A 45 -10.13 -10.64 -7.78
C LEU A 45 -11.60 -10.27 -7.97
N ALA A 46 -11.89 -9.29 -8.82
CA ALA A 46 -13.26 -8.89 -9.13
C ALA A 46 -14.09 -10.01 -9.76
N GLU A 47 -13.47 -11.09 -10.27
CA GLU A 47 -14.11 -12.28 -10.84
C GLU A 47 -14.44 -13.38 -9.83
N LEU A 48 -14.11 -13.16 -8.55
CA LEU A 48 -14.39 -14.08 -7.46
C LEU A 48 -15.66 -13.67 -6.70
N ASP A 49 -16.52 -14.66 -6.45
CA ASP A 49 -17.62 -14.55 -5.49
C ASP A 49 -17.20 -15.16 -4.16
N ILE A 50 -17.73 -14.63 -3.06
CA ILE A 50 -17.51 -15.16 -1.72
C ILE A 50 -18.71 -16.00 -1.30
N GLU A 51 -18.48 -17.28 -1.04
CA GLU A 51 -19.48 -18.19 -0.50
C GLU A 51 -19.19 -18.50 0.97
N THR A 52 -20.24 -18.82 1.72
CA THR A 52 -20.14 -19.17 3.14
C THR A 52 -20.79 -20.53 3.36
N ASP A 53 -20.06 -21.46 3.98
CA ASP A 53 -20.60 -22.79 4.30
C ASP A 53 -21.48 -22.77 5.57
N SER A 54 -22.06 -23.92 5.92
CA SER A 54 -22.92 -24.06 7.10
C SER A 54 -22.17 -23.89 8.43
N ASP A 55 -20.84 -24.03 8.42
CA ASP A 55 -19.98 -23.90 9.59
C ASP A 55 -19.45 -22.46 9.75
N GLY A 56 -19.72 -21.58 8.78
CA GLY A 56 -19.32 -20.17 8.77
C GLY A 56 -17.97 -19.90 8.12
N HIS A 57 -17.38 -20.84 7.38
CA HIS A 57 -16.15 -20.61 6.64
C HIS A 57 -16.45 -19.87 5.34
N HIS A 58 -15.62 -18.88 5.02
CA HIS A 58 -15.70 -18.11 3.79
C HIS A 58 -14.65 -18.59 2.79
N TYR A 59 -15.07 -18.82 1.55
CA TYR A 59 -14.18 -19.22 0.46
C TYR A 59 -14.50 -18.42 -0.80
N ALA A 60 -13.45 -18.16 -1.58
CA ALA A 60 -13.57 -17.50 -2.86
C ALA A 60 -13.82 -18.53 -3.96
N VAL A 61 -14.85 -18.31 -4.77
CA VAL A 61 -15.24 -19.15 -5.90
C VAL A 61 -15.14 -18.33 -7.18
N ARG A 62 -14.60 -18.89 -8.26
CA ARG A 62 -14.58 -18.22 -9.55
C ARG A 62 -15.99 -18.22 -10.17
N ARG A 63 -16.45 -17.06 -10.64
CA ARG A 63 -17.71 -16.94 -11.38
C ARG A 63 -17.76 -17.81 -12.63
N HIS A 64 -16.62 -17.97 -13.29
CA HIS A 64 -16.48 -18.79 -14.49
C HIS A 64 -15.66 -20.04 -14.17
N PRO A 65 -16.30 -21.23 -14.15
CA PRO A 65 -15.61 -22.49 -13.80
C PRO A 65 -14.56 -22.90 -14.84
N ASP A 66 -14.71 -22.41 -16.08
CA ASP A 66 -13.77 -22.67 -17.18
C ASP A 66 -12.59 -21.69 -17.20
N HIS A 67 -12.48 -20.77 -16.22
CA HIS A 67 -11.36 -19.84 -16.19
C HIS A 67 -10.06 -20.64 -16.05
N PRO A 68 -9.11 -20.50 -17.01
CA PRO A 68 -7.85 -21.21 -16.93
C PRO A 68 -7.17 -20.87 -15.61
N THR A 69 -6.90 -21.90 -14.81
CA THR A 69 -6.08 -21.76 -13.61
C THR A 69 -4.63 -21.88 -14.06
N GLU A 70 -4.05 -20.79 -14.53
CA GLU A 70 -2.63 -20.80 -14.87
C GLU A 70 -1.84 -21.04 -13.58
N LYS A 71 -1.06 -22.13 -13.55
CA LYS A 71 -0.19 -22.38 -12.42
C LYS A 71 0.86 -21.30 -12.43
N ARG A 72 1.00 -20.58 -11.31
CA ARG A 72 2.04 -19.57 -11.14
C ARG A 72 3.41 -20.18 -11.44
N THR A 73 3.95 -19.85 -12.60
CA THR A 73 5.27 -20.28 -13.09
C THR A 73 6.35 -19.25 -12.79
N ASP A 74 5.96 -18.02 -12.48
CA ASP A 74 6.87 -16.97 -12.08
C ASP A 74 7.55 -17.30 -10.74
N PRO A 75 8.84 -16.97 -10.59
CA PRO A 75 9.53 -17.12 -9.33
C PRO A 75 8.74 -16.36 -8.26
N VAL A 76 8.60 -16.96 -7.07
CA VAL A 76 7.99 -16.27 -5.92
C VAL A 76 8.72 -14.96 -5.72
N GLN A 77 8.05 -13.83 -5.99
CA GLN A 77 8.58 -12.52 -5.69
C GLN A 77 8.88 -12.52 -4.19
N LYS A 78 10.18 -12.58 -3.86
CA LYS A 78 10.63 -12.42 -2.49
C LYS A 78 10.55 -10.93 -2.22
N TYR A 79 9.47 -10.49 -1.58
CA TYR A 79 9.47 -9.18 -0.96
C TYR A 79 10.73 -9.07 -0.11
N THR A 80 11.42 -7.94 -0.19
CA THR A 80 12.53 -7.67 0.71
C THR A 80 12.01 -7.86 2.13
N ASP A 81 12.58 -8.81 2.86
CA ASP A 81 12.19 -9.12 4.24
C ASP A 81 12.25 -7.83 5.09
N TYR A 82 11.10 -7.16 5.22
CA TYR A 82 10.95 -6.02 6.13
C TYR A 82 11.15 -6.45 7.59
N LEU A 83 11.19 -7.76 7.85
CA LEU A 83 11.55 -8.41 9.11
C LEU A 83 12.99 -8.12 9.58
N LYS A 84 13.87 -7.56 8.73
CA LYS A 84 15.21 -7.12 9.18
C LYS A 84 15.21 -5.74 9.84
N ARG A 85 14.08 -5.01 9.80
CA ARG A 85 13.93 -3.79 10.61
C ARG A 85 13.51 -4.21 12.03
N PRO A 86 14.14 -3.66 13.08
CA PRO A 86 13.66 -3.90 14.43
C PRO A 86 12.19 -3.50 14.52
N VAL A 87 11.38 -4.36 15.16
CA VAL A 87 9.96 -4.07 15.41
C VAL A 87 9.91 -2.75 16.19
N LEU A 88 9.25 -1.74 15.63
CA LEU A 88 9.24 -0.38 16.20
C LEU A 88 8.45 -0.27 17.51
N HIS A 89 7.72 -1.32 17.90
CA HIS A 89 6.93 -1.37 19.13
C HIS A 89 7.23 -2.67 19.87
N THR A 90 8.00 -2.57 20.95
CA THR A 90 7.97 -3.54 22.05
C THR A 90 6.98 -2.99 23.07
N GLU A 91 5.92 -3.72 23.37
CA GLU A 91 5.07 -3.40 24.52
C GLU A 91 5.89 -3.67 25.79
N ASP A 92 6.14 -2.62 26.58
CA ASP A 92 6.71 -2.70 27.93
C ASP A 92 5.62 -3.02 28.96
#